data_AF-A0AAW6WQ62-F1
#
_entry.id   AF-A0AAW6WQ62-F1
#
_cell.length_a   1.000
_cell.length_b   1.000
_cell.length_c   1.000
_cell.angle_alpha   90.00
_cell.angle_beta   90.00
_cell.angle_gamma   90.00
#
_symmetry.space_group_name_H-M   'P 1'
#
loop_
_entity.id
_entity.type
_entity.pdbx_description
1 polymer ?
#
loop_
_entity_poly.entity_id
_entity_poly.type
_entity_poly.pdbx_seq_one_letter_code
_entity_poly.pdbx_strand_id
1 'polypeptide(L)'
;MMKTELRHLVHDPDKRGNDRYYVRIKGRPKIRIRETFKDAKGNITREFMAAYWAAMAALQSEQAPKKPELPREETFNWLFDQYYRSAAFKNSKLIRRGTSVVFSADSQRRRASCHIRSIAAKIWRRASRLVRIRLERPTSW
;
A
#
# COMPACT_ATOMS: atom_id res chain seq x y z
N MET A 1 0.48 22.36 -20.19
CA MET A 1 0.11 21.19 -21.00
C MET A 1 -1.13 21.56 -21.79
N MET A 2 -0.98 21.89 -23.06
CA MET A 2 -2.12 22.25 -23.90
C MET A 2 -2.84 20.99 -24.38
N LYS A 3 -4.17 21.06 -24.51
CA LYS A 3 -4.99 19.95 -24.99
C LYS A 3 -4.82 19.88 -26.51
N THR A 4 -4.15 18.84 -27.01
CA THR A 4 -4.05 18.61 -28.46
C THR A 4 -5.32 17.93 -28.96
N GLU A 5 -5.62 18.10 -30.26
CA GLU A 5 -6.80 17.51 -30.93
C GLU A 5 -6.79 15.97 -30.91
N LEU A 6 -5.60 15.37 -30.82
CA LEU A 6 -5.40 13.92 -30.79
C LEU A 6 -5.28 13.38 -29.35
N ARG A 7 -6.06 12.33 -29.04
CA ARG A 7 -6.22 11.76 -27.68
C ARG A 7 -4.92 11.37 -26.98
N HIS A 8 -3.98 10.78 -27.71
CA HIS A 8 -2.73 10.24 -27.15
C HIS A 8 -1.52 11.13 -27.43
N LEU A 9 -1.75 12.31 -28.01
CA LEU A 9 -0.70 13.23 -28.36
C LEU A 9 -0.39 14.17 -27.19
N VAL A 10 0.90 14.30 -26.89
CA VAL A 10 1.43 15.21 -25.89
C VAL A 10 2.32 16.21 -26.59
N HIS A 11 2.00 17.49 -26.44
CA HIS A 11 2.78 18.61 -26.90
C HIS A 11 3.66 19.16 -25.76
N ASP A 12 4.95 19.27 -26.04
CA ASP A 12 5.99 19.75 -25.13
C ASP A 12 6.81 20.84 -25.85
N PRO A 13 6.43 22.12 -25.72
CA PRO A 13 7.15 23.21 -26.36
C PRO A 13 8.47 23.48 -25.62
N ASP A 14 9.58 23.52 -26.36
CA ASP A 14 10.88 23.87 -25.81
C ASP A 14 11.02 25.40 -25.63
N LYS A 15 11.84 25.84 -24.68
CA LYS A 15 12.11 27.27 -24.43
C LYS A 15 12.73 27.98 -25.64
N ARG A 16 13.34 27.21 -26.55
CA ARG A 16 13.93 27.66 -27.81
C ARG A 16 12.94 27.75 -28.98
N GLY A 17 11.66 27.42 -28.76
CA GLY A 17 10.62 27.50 -29.79
C GLY A 17 10.47 26.27 -30.68
N ASN A 18 11.19 25.18 -30.40
CA ASN A 18 11.00 23.92 -31.12
C ASN A 18 9.88 23.09 -30.47
N ASP A 19 8.82 22.84 -31.21
CA ASP A 19 7.71 22.00 -30.74
C ASP A 19 8.09 20.52 -30.76
N ARG A 20 7.89 19.84 -29.63
CA ARG A 20 8.13 18.39 -29.51
C ARG A 20 6.81 17.67 -29.31
N TYR A 21 6.55 16.70 -30.17
CA TYR A 21 5.34 15.89 -30.15
C TYR A 21 5.63 14.45 -29.76
N TYR A 22 4.87 13.94 -28.79
CA TYR A 22 5.01 12.57 -28.30
C TYR A 22 3.68 11.83 -28.32
N VAL A 23 3.71 10.58 -28.77
CA VAL A 23 2.60 9.65 -28.56
C VAL A 23 2.83 8.95 -27.22
N ARG A 24 1.85 9.05 -26.34
CA ARG A 24 1.88 8.47 -25.00
C ARG A 24 0.66 7.61 -24.73
N ILE A 25 0.91 6.35 -24.41
CA ILE A 25 -0.08 5.42 -23.86
C ILE A 25 0.37 5.04 -22.44
N LYS A 26 -0.57 4.98 -21.49
CA LYS A 26 -0.27 4.64 -20.10
C LYS A 26 0.32 3.23 -20.03
N GLY A 27 1.47 3.08 -19.36
CA GLY A 27 2.14 1.78 -19.19
C GLY A 27 3.04 1.35 -20.36
N ARG A 28 3.21 2.21 -21.38
CA ARG A 28 4.10 1.95 -22.53
C ARG A 28 5.12 3.08 -22.66
N PRO A 29 6.29 2.83 -23.29
CA PRO A 29 7.28 3.89 -23.54
C PRO A 29 6.67 5.01 -24.40
N LYS A 30 7.15 6.25 -24.26
CA LYS A 30 6.72 7.37 -25.11
C LYS A 30 7.50 7.35 -26.43
N ILE A 31 6.82 7.58 -27.55
CA ILE A 31 7.46 7.69 -28.87
C ILE A 31 7.43 9.14 -29.32
N ARG A 32 8.59 9.67 -29.75
CA ARG A 32 8.70 11.02 -30.31
C ARG A 32 8.39 10.99 -31.81
N ILE A 33 7.45 11.83 -32.24
CA ILE A 33 7.25 12.12 -33.66
C ILE A 33 8.18 13.28 -34.03
N ARG A 34 8.91 13.12 -35.14
CA ARG A 34 9.85 14.14 -35.64
C ARG A 34 9.24 15.05 -36.69
N GLU A 35 8.13 14.62 -37.30
CA GLU A 35 7.43 15.38 -38.34
C GLU A 35 6.74 16.64 -37.79
N THR A 36 6.53 17.60 -38.68
CA THR A 36 5.86 18.87 -38.39
C THR A 36 4.36 18.68 -38.23
N PHE A 37 3.79 19.16 -37.12
CA PHE A 37 2.37 18.95 -36.80
C PHE A 37 1.40 19.78 -37.64
N LYS A 38 1.70 21.07 -37.89
CA LYS A 38 0.87 21.98 -38.66
C LYS A 38 1.62 22.52 -39.86
N ASP A 39 0.95 22.53 -41.00
CA ASP A 39 1.39 23.25 -42.20
C ASP A 39 1.21 24.77 -42.03
N ALA A 40 1.80 25.55 -42.95
CA ALA A 40 1.61 27.00 -43.04
C ALA A 40 0.14 27.46 -43.11
N LYS A 41 -0.76 26.54 -43.48
CA LYS A 41 -2.22 26.76 -43.54
C LYS A 41 -2.97 26.34 -42.26
N GLY A 42 -2.26 25.88 -41.24
CA GLY A 42 -2.83 25.41 -39.96
C GLY A 42 -3.39 23.99 -39.99
N ASN A 43 -3.33 23.29 -41.12
CA ASN A 43 -3.81 21.92 -41.27
C ASN A 43 -2.78 20.89 -40.77
N ILE A 44 -3.26 19.74 -40.32
CA ILE A 44 -2.40 18.61 -39.93
C ILE A 44 -1.79 17.99 -41.19
N THR A 45 -0.46 17.87 -41.23
CA THR A 45 0.26 17.23 -42.33
C THR A 45 -0.09 15.75 -42.44
N ARG A 46 -0.16 15.24 -43.69
CA ARG A 46 -0.37 13.82 -43.97
C ARG A 46 0.76 12.95 -43.41
N GLU A 47 1.99 13.45 -43.47
CA GLU A 47 3.19 12.78 -42.97
C GLU A 47 3.12 12.58 -41.45
N PHE A 48 2.68 13.61 -40.71
CA PHE A 48 2.47 13.51 -39.28
C PHE A 48 1.40 12.48 -38.92
N MET A 49 0.29 12.46 -39.65
CA MET A 49 -0.76 11.45 -39.43
C MET A 49 -0.24 10.03 -39.69
N ALA A 50 0.53 9.82 -40.75
CA ALA A 50 1.15 8.53 -41.03
C ALA A 50 2.11 8.11 -39.90
N ALA A 51 2.97 9.03 -39.44
CA ALA A 51 3.87 8.79 -38.31
C ALA A 51 3.12 8.52 -37.01
N TYR A 52 1.98 9.20 -36.78
CA TYR A 52 1.12 8.97 -35.61
C TYR A 52 0.51 7.57 -35.62
N TRP A 53 -0.04 7.12 -36.75
CA TRP A 53 -0.58 5.76 -36.88
C TRP A 53 0.51 4.71 -36.75
N ALA A 54 1.68 4.93 -37.35
CA ALA A 54 2.82 4.03 -37.19
C ALA A 54 3.28 3.95 -35.72
N ALA A 55 3.35 5.08 -35.02
CA ALA A 55 3.69 5.11 -33.59
C ALA A 55 2.62 4.41 -32.73
N MET A 56 1.34 4.58 -33.05
CA MET A 56 0.24 3.88 -32.36
C MET A 56 0.31 2.37 -32.58
N ALA A 57 0.57 1.92 -33.81
CA ALA A 57 0.74 0.52 -34.14
C ALA A 57 1.95 -0.09 -33.44
N ALA A 58 3.10 0.61 -33.46
CA ALA A 58 4.30 0.21 -32.73
C ALA A 58 4.00 0.06 -31.24
N LEU A 59 3.37 1.08 -30.65
CA LEU A 59 3.00 1.04 -29.23
C LEU A 59 2.04 -0.08 -28.91
N GLN A 60 1.09 -0.45 -29.79
CA GLN A 60 0.12 -1.53 -29.57
C GLN A 60 0.76 -2.92 -29.72
N SER A 61 1.65 -3.07 -30.70
CA SER A 61 2.35 -4.33 -31.00
C SER A 61 3.42 -4.70 -29.97
N GLU A 62 4.05 -3.70 -29.33
CA GLU A 62 4.93 -3.95 -28.20
C GLU A 62 4.10 -4.46 -27.03
N GLN A 63 4.21 -5.77 -26.77
CA GLN A 63 3.66 -6.42 -25.59
C GLN A 63 4.08 -5.57 -24.38
N ALA A 64 3.10 -4.98 -23.68
CA ALA A 64 3.37 -4.05 -22.59
C ALA A 64 4.41 -4.69 -21.67
N PRO A 65 5.51 -3.98 -21.31
CA PRO A 65 6.60 -4.59 -20.56
C PRO A 65 6.01 -5.23 -19.31
N LYS A 66 6.02 -6.57 -19.28
CA LYS A 66 5.47 -7.35 -18.18
C LYS A 66 6.28 -6.89 -16.97
N LYS A 67 5.62 -6.19 -16.04
CA LYS A 67 6.28 -5.76 -14.81
C LYS A 67 6.94 -7.01 -14.23
N PRO A 68 8.25 -6.98 -13.90
CA PRO A 68 8.92 -8.18 -13.42
C PRO A 68 8.10 -8.75 -12.26
N GLU A 69 7.60 -9.98 -12.44
CA GLU A 69 6.71 -10.67 -11.49
C GLU A 69 7.42 -10.92 -10.17
N LEU A 70 8.75 -10.91 -10.19
CA LEU A 70 9.59 -11.11 -9.03
C LEU A 70 10.28 -9.78 -8.67
N PRO A 71 10.05 -9.24 -7.45
CA PRO A 71 10.87 -8.13 -6.96
C PRO A 71 12.33 -8.59 -6.95
N ARG A 72 13.23 -7.80 -7.55
CA ARG A 72 14.67 -8.09 -7.55
C ARG A 72 15.14 -8.25 -6.11
N GLU A 73 15.50 -9.48 -5.75
CA GLU A 73 16.24 -9.80 -4.53
C GLU A 73 17.46 -8.86 -4.51
N GLU A 74 17.78 -8.26 -3.35
CA GLU A 74 18.81 -7.21 -3.17
C GLU A 74 18.41 -5.75 -3.48
N THR A 75 17.15 -5.46 -3.84
CA THR A 75 16.69 -4.06 -3.85
C THR A 75 16.09 -3.63 -2.51
N PHE A 76 16.22 -2.36 -2.13
CA PHE A 76 15.55 -1.81 -0.94
C PHE A 76 14.04 -2.10 -0.93
N ASN A 77 13.40 -2.03 -2.10
CA ASN A 77 11.98 -2.35 -2.25
C ASN A 77 11.66 -3.81 -1.90
N TRP A 78 12.57 -4.75 -2.18
CA TRP A 78 12.41 -6.15 -1.79
C TRP A 78 12.49 -6.32 -0.27
N LEU A 79 13.39 -5.60 0.41
CA LEU A 79 13.47 -5.62 1.88
C LEU A 79 12.18 -5.10 2.53
N PHE A 80 11.61 -4.01 2.01
CA PHE A 80 10.33 -3.49 2.48
C PHE A 80 9.19 -4.49 2.26
N ASP A 81 9.14 -5.14 1.10
CA ASP A 81 8.14 -6.17 0.81
C ASP A 81 8.25 -7.36 1.77
N GLN A 82 9.48 -7.81 2.07
CA GLN A 82 9.74 -8.84 3.09
C GLN A 82 9.29 -8.40 4.48
N TYR A 83 9.60 -7.16 4.88
CA TYR A 83 9.17 -6.59 6.16
C TYR A 83 7.65 -6.53 6.27
N TYR A 84 6.95 -6.04 5.25
CA TYR A 84 5.48 -5.97 5.24
C TYR A 84 4.81 -7.35 5.19
N ARG A 85 5.49 -8.36 4.63
CA ARG A 85 5.03 -9.76 4.64
C ARG A 85 5.22 -10.45 5.99
N SER A 86 6.16 -9.98 6.82
CA SER A 86 6.48 -10.57 8.13
C SER A 86 5.32 -10.56 9.12
N ALA A 87 5.31 -11.52 10.03
CA ALA A 87 4.32 -11.59 11.12
C ALA A 87 4.46 -10.40 12.09
N ALA A 88 5.68 -9.89 12.28
CA ALA A 88 5.94 -8.72 13.12
C ALA A 88 5.16 -7.49 12.63
N PHE A 89 5.18 -7.22 11.32
CA PHE A 89 4.41 -6.13 10.73
C PHE A 89 2.90 -6.40 10.78
N LYS A 90 2.45 -7.62 10.41
CA LYS A 90 1.01 -7.97 10.42
C LYS A 90 0.38 -7.93 11.81
N ASN A 91 1.15 -8.24 12.85
CA ASN A 91 0.72 -8.19 14.25
C ASN A 91 0.87 -6.79 14.87
N SER A 92 1.57 -5.88 14.19
CA SER A 92 1.61 -4.48 14.59
C SER A 92 0.25 -3.83 14.29
N LYS A 93 -0.53 -3.64 15.36
CA LYS A 93 -1.94 -3.20 15.33
C LYS A 93 -2.15 -1.73 14.88
N LEU A 94 -1.09 -1.07 14.42
CA LEU A 94 -1.10 0.25 13.79
C LEU A 94 -0.71 -0.02 12.33
N ILE A 95 -1.61 -0.13 11.36
CA ILE A 95 -2.18 1.01 10.64
C ILE A 95 -3.40 0.47 9.89
N ARG A 96 -4.58 0.64 10.50
CA ARG A 96 -5.87 0.65 9.80
C ARG A 96 -6.85 1.44 10.64
N ARG A 97 -6.68 2.76 10.68
CA ARG A 97 -7.70 3.69 11.15
C ARG A 97 -7.78 4.91 10.24
N GLY A 98 -8.15 4.64 8.99
CA GLY A 98 -9.04 5.54 8.26
C GLY A 98 -10.47 5.18 8.66
N THR A 99 -10.83 5.44 9.92
CA THR A 99 -12.20 5.39 10.45
C THR A 99 -12.14 5.86 11.90
N SER A 100 -12.82 6.95 12.17
CA SER A 100 -13.19 7.40 13.50
C SER A 100 -13.81 6.24 14.28
N VAL A 101 -13.03 5.63 15.18
CA VAL A 101 -13.57 4.77 16.23
C VAL A 101 -13.11 5.40 17.53
N VAL A 102 -14.08 6.05 18.18
CA VAL A 102 -14.03 6.53 19.54
C VAL A 102 -13.35 5.45 20.40
N PHE A 103 -12.25 5.84 21.05
CA PHE A 103 -11.60 5.02 22.06
C PHE A 103 -12.58 4.84 23.23
N SER A 104 -13.38 3.76 23.21
CA SER A 104 -14.08 3.32 24.41
C SER A 104 -13.05 2.76 25.38
N ALA A 105 -12.80 3.53 26.44
CA ALA A 105 -11.78 3.31 27.46
C ALA A 105 -12.10 2.14 28.43
N ASP A 106 -12.72 1.06 27.94
CA ASP A 106 -13.34 0.06 28.83
C ASP A 106 -12.80 -1.37 28.69
N SER A 107 -11.74 -1.58 27.87
CA SER A 107 -11.21 -2.92 27.63
C SER A 107 -10.00 -3.32 28.51
N GLN A 108 -9.35 -2.39 29.22
CA GLN A 108 -8.23 -2.73 30.10
C GLN A 108 -8.65 -3.06 31.55
N ARG A 109 -9.88 -2.73 31.96
CA ARG A 109 -10.33 -2.98 33.33
C ARG A 109 -10.77 -4.44 33.59
N ARG A 110 -10.98 -5.25 32.54
CA ARG A 110 -11.49 -6.64 32.68
C ARG A 110 -10.43 -7.74 32.79
N ARG A 111 -9.18 -7.52 32.35
CA ARG A 111 -8.11 -8.55 32.47
C ARG A 111 -7.34 -8.52 33.80
N ALA A 112 -7.24 -7.36 34.46
CA ALA A 112 -6.63 -7.28 35.79
C ALA A 112 -7.51 -7.88 36.90
N SER A 113 -8.83 -7.95 36.68
CA SER A 113 -9.80 -8.40 37.70
C SER A 113 -9.83 -9.92 37.89
N CYS A 114 -9.47 -10.71 36.87
CA CYS A 114 -9.49 -12.18 36.95
C CYS A 114 -8.27 -12.78 37.66
N HIS A 115 -7.10 -12.12 37.58
CA HIS A 115 -5.88 -12.65 38.20
C HIS A 115 -5.82 -12.39 39.71
N ILE A 116 -6.27 -11.22 40.16
CA ILE A 116 -6.29 -10.85 41.59
C ILE A 116 -7.35 -11.66 42.35
N ARG A 117 -8.53 -11.91 41.75
CA ARG A 117 -9.57 -12.78 42.35
C ARG A 117 -9.11 -14.24 42.50
N SER A 118 -8.29 -14.74 41.57
CA SER A 118 -7.72 -16.10 41.63
C SER A 118 -6.72 -16.27 42.80
N ILE A 119 -5.87 -15.26 43.02
CA ILE A 119 -4.88 -15.28 44.12
C ILE A 119 -5.58 -15.15 45.47
N ALA A 120 -6.54 -14.23 45.62
CA ALA A 120 -7.30 -14.06 46.86
C ALA A 120 -8.11 -15.33 47.22
N ALA A 121 -8.71 -16.01 46.24
CA ALA A 121 -9.45 -17.26 46.47
C ALA A 121 -8.56 -18.44 46.89
N LYS A 122 -7.28 -18.47 46.47
CA LYS A 122 -6.31 -19.47 46.92
C LYS A 122 -5.82 -19.19 48.34
N ILE A 123 -5.60 -17.92 48.70
CA ILE A 123 -5.19 -17.52 50.05
C ILE A 123 -6.29 -17.83 51.06
N TRP A 124 -7.55 -17.48 50.74
CA TRP A 124 -8.68 -17.74 51.63
C TRP A 124 -8.90 -19.24 51.87
N ARG A 125 -8.87 -20.09 50.82
CA ARG A 125 -8.99 -21.55 50.99
C ARG A 125 -7.87 -22.15 51.85
N ARG A 126 -6.65 -21.60 51.79
CA ARG A 126 -5.52 -22.07 52.61
C ARG A 126 -5.68 -21.65 54.08
N ALA A 127 -6.18 -20.44 54.33
CA ALA A 127 -6.47 -19.95 55.68
C ALA A 127 -7.64 -20.71 56.33
N SER A 128 -8.73 -20.98 55.59
CA SER A 128 -9.87 -21.75 56.11
C SER A 128 -9.51 -23.20 56.46
N ARG A 129 -8.57 -23.82 55.73
CA ARG A 129 -8.09 -25.17 56.03
C ARG A 129 -7.27 -25.23 57.32
N LEU A 130 -6.50 -24.17 57.62
CA LEU A 130 -5.71 -24.06 58.86
C LEU A 130 -6.58 -23.80 60.10
N VAL A 131 -7.65 -23.02 59.97
CA VAL A 131 -8.61 -22.80 61.06
C VAL A 131 -9.39 -24.08 61.40
N ARG A 132 -9.74 -24.89 60.40
CA ARG A 132 -10.45 -26.16 60.61
C ARG A 132 -9.60 -27.21 61.33
N ILE A 133 -8.30 -27.28 61.04
CA ILE A 133 -7.36 -28.22 61.70
C ILE A 133 -7.11 -27.85 63.17
N ARG A 134 -7.31 -26.59 63.57
CA ARG A 134 -7.06 -26.14 64.95
C ARG A 134 -8.23 -26.40 65.92
N LEU A 135 -9.43 -26.68 65.41
CA LEU A 135 -10.64 -26.90 66.22
C LEU A 135 -10.93 -28.39 66.53
N GLU A 136 -10.17 -29.32 65.95
CA GLU A 136 -10.31 -30.77 66.18
C GLU A 136 -9.11 -31.33 66.97
N ARG A 137 -8.73 -30.67 68.07
CA ARG A 137 -7.91 -31.33 69.10
C ARG A 137 -8.83 -31.85 70.20
N PRO A 138 -9.01 -33.18 70.35
CA PRO A 138 -9.69 -33.71 71.51
C PRO A 138 -8.88 -33.38 72.76
N THR A 139 -9.45 -32.61 73.67
CA THR A 139 -8.99 -32.53 75.06
C THR A 139 -9.42 -33.81 75.76
N SER A 140 -8.53 -34.80 75.78
CA SER A 140 -8.68 -36.00 76.60
C SER A 140 -8.16 -35.72 78.02
N TRP A 141 -9.06 -35.73 79.01
CA TRP A 141 -8.82 -36.10 80.40
C TRP A 141 -10.11 -36.72 80.94
#